data_AF-A0AA40STN9-F1
#
_entry.id   AF-A0AA40STN9-F1
#
_cell.length_a   1.000
_cell.length_b   1.000
_cell.length_c   1.000
_cell.angle_alpha   90.00
_cell.angle_beta   90.00
_cell.angle_gamma   90.00
#
_symmetry.space_group_name_H-M   'P 1'
#
loop_
_entity.id
_entity.type
_entity.pdbx_description
1 polymer ?
#
loop_
_entity_poly.entity_id
_entity_poly.type
_entity_poly.pdbx_seq_one_letter_code
_entity_poly.pdbx_strand_id
1 'polypeptide(L)'
;MGKAGQALRQVLESYNISQSQLATGLGVERPIVFRWYHEKIDPTAETVVEIVKALNKINQSAANEFIQVYLGDLILLKNQIITQDLPLSDKVDVTVLARIFNNITNSYKYLYFLSLLDILKRRKFDTLSPISFQEIIVEMLANAWYPHKYFKLSFGIQDQIANKLDTLELEITEPILKFRDTDKKLLRNTINHQNLDDIVVSINRYVSYRLIRPFFTQETRGLKDYDVNPDIINLANNQFHTKKPLYCFNAEDQRNCNAIILHPDWIQYLEENYTIVRGWASWEWLNYMQQGNPSTPNVVNKLFMPQERDSLANQIKYWKTILKHRDIECIYSKVKLDKDEISLDHYLPWSFVAHDQLWNLIPTTKYVNSSKSNNLPSEEYFKAFVELQHKGLTIAYENISNNQWLKYTESFVSELKVSQADDLLNLEVLIKAYRITTLPLISLATIQGFSPNWVYA
;
A
#
# COMPACT_ATOMS: atom_id res chain seq x y z
N MET A 1 -9.14 15.98 -25.56
CA MET A 1 -8.06 15.42 -26.39
C MET A 1 -7.10 14.75 -25.44
N GLY A 2 -6.87 13.45 -25.57
CA GLY A 2 -6.04 12.72 -24.63
C GLY A 2 -4.57 12.90 -24.92
N LYS A 3 -3.81 12.75 -23.85
CA LYS A 3 -2.36 12.97 -23.79
C LYS A 3 -1.60 11.97 -24.67
N ALA A 4 -2.18 10.80 -24.95
CA ALA A 4 -1.55 9.72 -25.69
C ALA A 4 -1.49 9.99 -27.20
N GLY A 5 -2.59 10.42 -27.81
CA GLY A 5 -2.61 10.79 -29.23
C GLY A 5 -1.68 11.95 -29.55
N GLN A 6 -1.59 12.94 -28.65
CA GLN A 6 -0.68 14.10 -28.78
C GLN A 6 0.79 13.69 -28.72
N ALA A 7 1.16 12.90 -27.70
CA ALA A 7 2.51 12.37 -27.57
C ALA A 7 2.89 11.51 -28.77
N LEU A 8 1.93 10.70 -29.27
CA LEU A 8 2.16 9.82 -30.40
C LEU A 8 2.41 10.63 -31.68
N ARG A 9 1.57 11.64 -31.97
CA ARG A 9 1.75 12.49 -33.14
C ARG A 9 3.13 13.15 -33.13
N GLN A 10 3.48 13.78 -32.01
CA GLN A 10 4.76 14.47 -31.84
C GLN A 10 5.94 13.55 -32.11
N VAL A 11 5.96 12.35 -31.52
CA VAL A 11 7.06 11.40 -31.67
C VAL A 11 7.16 10.87 -33.09
N LEU A 12 6.04 10.54 -33.73
CA LEU A 12 6.06 10.04 -35.10
C LEU A 12 6.61 11.11 -36.06
N GLU A 13 6.30 12.39 -35.83
CA GLU A 13 6.84 13.53 -36.59
C GLU A 13 8.33 13.77 -36.30
N SER A 14 8.72 13.84 -35.02
CA SER A 14 10.11 14.11 -34.60
C SER A 14 11.11 13.08 -35.12
N TYR A 15 10.69 11.82 -35.26
CA TYR A 15 11.56 10.71 -35.66
C TYR A 15 11.31 10.20 -37.08
N ASN A 16 10.49 10.91 -37.88
CA ASN A 16 10.12 10.50 -39.24
C ASN A 16 9.58 9.05 -39.33
N ILE A 17 8.79 8.63 -38.33
CA ILE A 17 8.17 7.30 -38.30
C ILE A 17 6.79 7.41 -38.92
N SER A 18 6.55 6.70 -40.03
CA SER A 18 5.24 6.69 -40.66
C SER A 18 4.19 5.91 -39.84
N GLN A 19 2.93 6.33 -39.93
CA GLN A 19 1.81 5.60 -39.32
C GLN A 19 1.74 4.13 -39.76
N SER A 20 2.18 3.82 -40.99
CA SER A 20 2.24 2.45 -41.51
C SER A 20 3.31 1.61 -40.82
N GLN A 21 4.49 2.17 -40.56
CA GLN A 21 5.56 1.47 -39.84
C GLN A 21 5.14 1.12 -38.41
N LEU A 22 4.49 2.06 -37.71
CA LEU A 22 3.97 1.78 -36.37
C LEU A 22 2.84 0.74 -36.42
N ALA A 23 1.92 0.82 -37.38
CA ALA A 23 0.84 -0.16 -37.55
C ALA A 23 1.38 -1.58 -37.76
N THR A 24 2.40 -1.74 -38.61
CA THR A 24 3.11 -3.02 -38.78
C THR A 24 3.78 -3.49 -37.49
N GLY A 25 4.45 -2.59 -36.76
CA GLY A 25 5.11 -2.92 -35.48
C GLY A 25 4.14 -3.36 -34.38
N LEU A 26 2.88 -2.93 -34.46
CA LEU A 26 1.81 -3.26 -33.53
C LEU A 26 0.95 -4.47 -33.96
N GLY A 27 1.07 -4.91 -35.21
CA GLY A 27 0.18 -5.95 -35.77
C GLY A 27 -1.27 -5.47 -35.92
N VAL A 28 -1.49 -4.18 -36.16
CA VAL A 28 -2.83 -3.57 -36.33
C VAL A 28 -2.97 -2.90 -37.69
N GLU A 29 -4.21 -2.63 -38.12
CA GLU A 29 -4.44 -1.92 -39.38
C GLU A 29 -4.10 -0.42 -39.28
N ARG A 30 -3.54 0.16 -40.35
CA ARG A 30 -3.18 1.59 -40.44
C ARG A 30 -4.31 2.56 -40.04
N PRO A 31 -5.60 2.33 -40.37
CA PRO A 31 -6.68 3.23 -39.94
C PRO A 31 -6.82 3.38 -38.43
N ILE A 32 -6.37 2.40 -37.64
CA ILE A 32 -6.38 2.47 -36.17
C ILE A 32 -5.35 3.50 -35.70
N VAL A 33 -4.11 3.39 -36.20
CA VAL A 33 -3.03 4.36 -35.91
C VAL A 33 -3.37 5.75 -36.43
N PHE A 34 -4.02 5.85 -37.59
CA PHE A 34 -4.51 7.12 -38.14
C PHE A 34 -5.45 7.84 -37.17
N ARG A 35 -6.38 7.12 -36.53
CA ARG A 35 -7.31 7.72 -35.55
C ARG A 35 -6.59 8.24 -34.32
N TRP A 36 -5.56 7.53 -33.83
CA TRP A 36 -4.72 7.98 -32.71
C TRP A 36 -3.88 9.20 -33.07
N TYR A 37 -3.21 9.17 -34.23
CA TYR A 37 -2.35 10.25 -34.72
C TYR A 37 -3.11 11.56 -34.95
N HIS A 38 -4.34 11.47 -35.48
CA HIS A 38 -5.22 12.63 -35.66
C HIS A 38 -6.10 12.93 -34.44
N GLU A 39 -5.81 12.33 -33.28
CA GLU A 39 -6.48 12.58 -32.01
C GLU A 39 -8.01 12.40 -32.07
N LYS A 40 -8.50 11.52 -32.96
CA LYS A 40 -9.92 11.19 -33.09
C LYS A 40 -10.39 10.24 -31.99
N ILE A 41 -9.48 9.37 -31.54
CA ILE A 41 -9.64 8.41 -30.43
C ILE A 41 -8.26 8.28 -29.77
N ASP A 42 -8.18 8.12 -28.46
CA ASP A 42 -6.92 7.82 -27.77
C ASP A 42 -6.69 6.32 -27.63
N PRO A 43 -5.44 5.84 -27.70
CA PRO A 43 -5.10 4.47 -27.36
C PRO A 43 -5.38 4.18 -25.87
N THR A 44 -5.82 2.96 -25.55
CA THR A 44 -6.01 2.52 -24.16
C THR A 44 -4.67 2.42 -23.41
N ALA A 45 -4.68 2.30 -22.08
CA ALA A 45 -3.47 2.15 -21.30
C ALA A 45 -2.64 0.92 -21.70
N GLU A 46 -3.30 -0.21 -22.00
CA GLU A 46 -2.66 -1.43 -22.52
C GLU A 46 -2.07 -1.19 -23.91
N THR A 47 -2.81 -0.46 -24.76
CA THR A 47 -2.36 -0.11 -26.11
C THR A 47 -1.14 0.80 -26.07
N VAL A 48 -1.06 1.73 -25.12
CA VAL A 48 0.12 2.57 -24.91
C VAL A 48 1.36 1.72 -24.61
N VAL A 49 1.23 0.68 -23.79
CA VAL A 49 2.35 -0.25 -23.49
C VAL A 49 2.83 -0.94 -24.77
N GLU A 50 1.91 -1.35 -25.63
CA GLU A 50 2.25 -1.97 -26.92
C GLU A 50 2.85 -0.95 -27.92
N ILE A 51 2.37 0.31 -27.93
CA ILE A 51 2.97 1.40 -28.72
C ILE A 51 4.43 1.62 -28.29
N VAL A 52 4.70 1.65 -26.98
CA VAL A 52 6.07 1.78 -26.46
C VAL A 52 6.95 0.62 -26.95
N LYS A 53 6.48 -0.62 -26.87
CA LYS A 53 7.23 -1.80 -27.33
C LYS A 53 7.48 -1.76 -28.84
N ALA A 54 6.49 -1.37 -29.62
CA ALA A 54 6.62 -1.25 -31.07
C ALA A 54 7.58 -0.13 -31.46
N LEU A 55 7.46 1.06 -30.85
CA LEU A 55 8.41 2.15 -31.02
C LEU A 55 9.82 1.73 -30.64
N ASN A 56 10.01 1.00 -29.53
CA ASN A 56 11.35 0.59 -29.09
C ASN A 56 12.04 -0.35 -30.09
N LYS A 57 11.27 -1.15 -30.82
CA LYS A 57 11.79 -2.00 -31.92
C LYS A 57 12.11 -1.19 -33.19
N ILE A 58 11.39 -0.10 -33.45
CA ILE A 58 11.58 0.76 -34.63
C ILE A 58 12.73 1.75 -34.38
N ASN A 59 12.68 2.46 -33.26
CA ASN A 59 13.66 3.45 -32.82
C ASN A 59 13.55 3.64 -31.29
N GLN A 60 14.61 3.26 -30.57
CA GLN A 60 14.67 3.33 -29.11
C GLN A 60 14.50 4.75 -28.56
N SER A 61 15.07 5.76 -29.23
CA SER A 61 14.93 7.16 -28.81
C SER A 61 13.49 7.67 -28.97
N ALA A 62 12.79 7.25 -30.03
CA ALA A 62 11.39 7.57 -30.22
C ALA A 62 10.51 6.97 -29.11
N ALA A 63 10.80 5.75 -28.66
CA ALA A 63 10.11 5.14 -27.53
C ALA A 63 10.33 5.92 -26.24
N ASN A 64 11.58 6.29 -25.95
CA ASN A 64 11.94 7.07 -24.76
C ASN A 64 11.26 8.44 -24.76
N GLU A 65 11.23 9.13 -25.89
CA GLU A 65 10.54 10.42 -26.00
C GLU A 65 9.01 10.25 -25.90
N PHE A 66 8.43 9.20 -26.50
CA PHE A 66 7.00 8.91 -26.34
C PHE A 66 6.62 8.66 -24.88
N ILE A 67 7.44 7.87 -24.17
CA ILE A 67 7.31 7.67 -22.74
C ILE A 67 7.36 9.05 -22.05
N GLN A 68 8.40 9.86 -22.31
CA GLN A 68 8.61 11.19 -21.69
C GLN A 68 7.45 12.17 -21.92
N VAL A 69 6.99 12.31 -23.17
CA VAL A 69 5.93 13.25 -23.53
C VAL A 69 4.57 12.76 -23.01
N TYR A 70 4.31 11.45 -23.06
CA TYR A 70 3.04 10.88 -22.60
C TYR A 70 2.93 10.84 -21.07
N LEU A 71 3.95 10.36 -20.36
CA LEU A 71 3.91 10.21 -18.91
C LEU A 71 4.47 11.42 -18.15
N GLY A 72 5.21 12.33 -18.80
CA GLY A 72 5.75 13.53 -18.17
C GLY A 72 6.67 13.24 -16.98
N ASP A 73 6.55 14.06 -15.93
CA ASP A 73 7.29 14.00 -14.65
C ASP A 73 7.30 12.62 -13.97
N LEU A 74 6.38 11.72 -14.34
CA LEU A 74 6.40 10.33 -13.91
C LEU A 74 7.67 9.59 -14.33
N ILE A 75 8.41 10.02 -15.37
CA ILE A 75 9.67 9.40 -15.81
C ILE A 75 10.90 10.04 -15.22
N LEU A 76 10.85 11.31 -14.84
CA LEU A 76 11.88 11.85 -13.95
C LEU A 76 11.84 11.12 -12.60
N LEU A 77 10.65 10.71 -12.16
CA LEU A 77 10.47 9.77 -11.06
C LEU A 77 10.86 8.33 -11.45
N LYS A 78 10.51 7.82 -12.64
CA LYS A 78 10.76 6.41 -13.03
C LYS A 78 12.20 6.09 -13.45
N ASN A 79 12.93 7.00 -14.08
CA ASN A 79 14.33 6.77 -14.47
C ASN A 79 15.30 6.85 -13.29
N GLN A 80 14.84 7.29 -12.10
CA GLN A 80 15.51 7.01 -10.82
C GLN A 80 15.06 5.67 -10.18
N ILE A 81 13.97 5.05 -10.66
CA ILE A 81 13.34 3.88 -10.03
C ILE A 81 13.57 2.58 -10.83
N ILE A 82 13.98 2.65 -12.10
CA ILE A 82 14.27 1.45 -12.93
C ILE A 82 15.79 1.21 -13.06
N THR A 83 16.42 1.21 -11.89
CA THR A 83 17.51 0.35 -11.42
C THR A 83 17.42 0.57 -9.91
N GLN A 84 17.12 -0.46 -9.10
CA GLN A 84 17.04 -0.35 -7.64
C GLN A 84 18.42 -0.10 -7.00
N ASP A 85 19.15 0.89 -7.49
CA ASP A 85 20.43 1.27 -6.94
C ASP A 85 20.19 2.45 -6.01
N LEU A 86 20.34 2.16 -4.72
CA LEU A 86 20.51 3.18 -3.71
C LEU A 86 21.61 4.17 -4.17
N PRO A 87 21.46 5.49 -3.95
CA PRO A 87 22.42 6.49 -4.41
C PRO A 87 23.85 6.13 -3.98
N LEU A 88 24.81 6.19 -4.90
CA LEU A 88 26.20 5.86 -4.56
C LEU A 88 26.77 6.88 -3.58
N SER A 89 27.75 6.45 -2.78
CA SER A 89 28.48 7.31 -1.84
C SER A 89 29.96 6.97 -1.86
N ASP A 90 30.80 8.00 -1.83
CA ASP A 90 32.25 7.83 -1.68
C ASP A 90 32.67 7.59 -0.22
N LYS A 91 31.74 7.77 0.74
CA LYS A 91 32.02 7.67 2.18
C LYS A 91 31.66 6.32 2.78
N VAL A 92 30.62 5.67 2.26
CA VAL A 92 30.02 4.44 2.81
C VAL A 92 29.72 3.42 1.71
N ASP A 93 29.79 2.14 2.05
CA ASP A 93 29.51 1.04 1.11
C ASP A 93 28.01 0.78 0.97
N VAL A 94 27.38 1.49 0.05
CA VAL A 94 25.95 1.37 -0.27
C VAL A 94 25.60 0.00 -0.86
N THR A 95 26.55 -0.68 -1.50
CA THR A 95 26.33 -2.03 -2.05
C THR A 95 26.12 -3.07 -0.96
N VAL A 96 26.71 -2.87 0.21
CA VAL A 96 26.47 -3.69 1.39
C VAL A 96 25.13 -3.34 2.04
N LEU A 97 24.75 -2.06 2.10
CA LEU A 97 23.44 -1.64 2.60
C LEU A 97 22.30 -2.29 1.80
N ALA A 98 22.42 -2.34 0.47
CA ALA A 98 21.43 -2.99 -0.40
C ALA A 98 21.22 -4.49 -0.10
N ARG A 99 22.13 -5.13 0.65
CA ARG A 99 22.10 -6.56 1.00
C ARG A 99 21.60 -6.83 2.42
N ILE A 100 21.24 -5.83 3.22
CA ILE A 100 20.76 -6.03 4.61
C ILE A 100 19.51 -6.92 4.66
N PHE A 101 18.71 -6.89 3.59
CA PHE A 101 17.51 -7.71 3.44
C PHE A 101 17.74 -9.07 2.76
N ASN A 102 18.99 -9.46 2.53
CA ASN A 102 19.29 -10.82 2.09
C ASN A 102 19.03 -11.82 3.22
N ASN A 103 18.64 -13.05 2.84
CA ASN A 103 18.37 -14.17 3.76
C ASN A 103 17.36 -13.79 4.84
N ILE A 104 16.14 -13.46 4.42
CA ILE A 104 15.03 -13.12 5.32
C ILE A 104 14.07 -14.31 5.44
N THR A 105 13.72 -14.61 6.69
CA THR A 105 12.68 -15.58 7.05
C THR A 105 11.48 -14.93 7.76
N ASN A 106 11.62 -13.69 8.25
CA ASN A 106 10.61 -12.97 9.04
C ASN A 106 10.75 -11.45 8.89
N SER A 107 9.72 -10.70 9.27
CA SER A 107 9.59 -9.24 9.07
C SER A 107 10.61 -8.36 9.81
N TYR A 108 11.30 -8.91 10.82
CA TYR A 108 12.03 -8.11 11.80
C TYR A 108 13.07 -7.17 11.17
N LYS A 109 13.77 -7.59 10.09
CA LYS A 109 14.80 -6.73 9.46
C LYS A 109 14.17 -5.51 8.81
N TYR A 110 13.08 -5.70 8.07
CA TYR A 110 12.36 -4.62 7.40
C TYR A 110 11.84 -3.62 8.43
N LEU A 111 11.14 -4.12 9.45
CA LEU A 111 10.60 -3.28 10.51
C LEU A 111 11.70 -2.54 11.26
N TYR A 112 12.82 -3.21 11.59
CA TYR A 112 13.91 -2.57 12.32
C TYR A 112 14.54 -1.45 11.50
N PHE A 113 14.86 -1.70 10.23
CA PHE A 113 15.47 -0.66 9.38
C PHE A 113 14.51 0.50 9.10
N LEU A 114 13.23 0.22 8.80
CA LEU A 114 12.21 1.26 8.67
C LEU A 114 12.05 2.08 9.96
N SER A 115 12.08 1.42 11.12
CA SER A 115 12.05 2.07 12.43
C SER A 115 13.27 2.95 12.68
N LEU A 116 14.47 2.51 12.29
CA LEU A 116 15.65 3.37 12.35
C LEU A 116 15.48 4.64 11.51
N LEU A 117 14.99 4.51 10.28
CA LEU A 117 14.72 5.66 9.41
C LEU A 117 13.69 6.62 10.02
N ASP A 118 12.59 6.09 10.57
CA ASP A 118 11.55 6.88 11.20
C ASP A 118 12.08 7.59 12.48
N ILE A 119 12.89 6.92 13.30
CA ILE A 119 13.55 7.50 14.49
C ILE A 119 14.53 8.60 14.07
N LEU A 120 15.40 8.35 13.09
CA LEU A 120 16.39 9.32 12.61
C LEU A 120 15.70 10.59 12.09
N LYS A 121 14.66 10.45 11.25
CA LYS A 121 13.90 11.60 10.76
C LYS A 121 13.25 12.39 11.89
N ARG A 122 12.67 11.70 12.88
CA ARG A 122 12.06 12.34 14.06
C ARG A 122 13.09 13.05 14.94
N ARG A 123 14.31 12.51 15.05
CA ARG A 123 15.46 13.10 15.74
C ARG A 123 16.22 14.14 14.91
N LYS A 124 15.75 14.47 13.69
CA LYS A 124 16.44 15.36 12.74
C LYS A 124 17.89 14.94 12.50
N PHE A 125 18.11 13.63 12.35
CA PHE A 125 19.41 13.02 12.07
C PHE A 125 20.51 13.39 13.09
N ASP A 126 20.14 13.53 14.38
CA ASP A 126 21.13 13.71 15.46
C ASP A 126 22.17 12.58 15.47
N THR A 127 23.44 12.97 15.45
CA THR A 127 24.61 12.09 15.41
C THR A 127 25.18 11.75 16.79
N LEU A 128 24.73 12.41 17.85
CA LEU A 128 25.38 12.34 19.17
C LEU A 128 24.71 11.37 20.13
N SER A 129 23.42 11.11 19.95
CA SER A 129 22.63 10.32 20.90
C SER A 129 22.52 8.85 20.48
N PRO A 130 22.91 7.89 21.34
CA PRO A 130 22.60 6.48 21.12
C PRO A 130 21.08 6.26 20.93
N ILE A 131 20.74 5.21 20.17
CA ILE A 131 19.35 4.77 20.01
C ILE A 131 19.19 3.48 20.82
N SER A 132 18.35 3.51 21.85
CA SER A 132 18.14 2.34 22.70
C SER A 132 17.37 1.26 21.96
N PHE A 133 17.60 0.00 22.31
CA PHE A 133 16.82 -1.11 21.76
C PHE A 133 15.33 -0.94 22.05
N GLN A 134 14.97 -0.44 23.24
CA GLN A 134 13.57 -0.17 23.57
C GLN A 134 12.93 0.83 22.60
N GLU A 135 13.62 1.92 22.26
CA GLU A 135 13.08 2.90 21.31
C GLU A 135 12.86 2.31 19.92
N ILE A 136 13.80 1.48 19.44
CA ILE A 136 13.69 0.79 18.16
C ILE A 136 12.50 -0.18 18.17
N ILE A 137 12.38 -0.98 19.24
CA ILE A 137 11.30 -1.96 19.39
C ILE A 137 9.93 -1.28 19.48
N VAL A 138 9.81 -0.17 20.23
CA VAL A 138 8.56 0.62 20.27
C VAL A 138 8.17 1.11 18.88
N GLU A 139 9.13 1.62 18.10
CA GLU A 139 8.85 2.06 16.73
C GLU A 139 8.52 0.87 15.81
N MET A 140 9.16 -0.30 15.97
CA MET A 140 8.84 -1.52 15.22
C MET A 140 7.41 -1.99 15.48
N LEU A 141 6.98 -2.02 16.74
CA LEU A 141 5.63 -2.38 17.14
C LEU A 141 4.62 -1.37 16.58
N ALA A 142 4.93 -0.07 16.64
CA ALA A 142 4.07 0.97 16.05
C ALA A 142 3.95 0.83 14.51
N ASN A 143 5.04 0.49 13.82
CA ASN A 143 5.05 0.23 12.38
C ASN A 143 4.27 -1.03 11.98
N ALA A 144 4.28 -2.07 12.83
CA ALA A 144 3.55 -3.30 12.59
C ALA A 144 2.08 -3.26 13.03
N TRP A 145 1.70 -2.33 13.92
CA TRP A 145 0.36 -2.28 14.50
C TRP A 145 -0.76 -2.08 13.47
N TYR A 146 -0.65 -1.09 12.57
CA TYR A 146 -1.69 -0.85 11.56
C TYR A 146 -1.85 -2.05 10.61
N PRO A 147 -0.79 -2.56 9.95
CA PRO A 147 -0.87 -3.75 9.12
C PRO A 147 -1.52 -4.95 9.83
N HIS A 148 -1.08 -5.25 11.05
CA HIS A 148 -1.52 -6.45 11.79
C HIS A 148 -2.88 -6.27 12.47
N LYS A 149 -3.00 -5.30 13.39
CA LYS A 149 -4.19 -5.15 14.24
C LYS A 149 -5.38 -4.52 13.51
N TYR A 150 -5.11 -3.47 12.71
CA TYR A 150 -6.15 -2.68 12.05
C TYR A 150 -6.56 -3.29 10.70
N PHE A 151 -5.59 -3.64 9.86
CA PHE A 151 -5.82 -4.15 8.51
C PHE A 151 -5.79 -5.68 8.38
N LYS A 152 -5.47 -6.39 9.47
CA LYS A 152 -5.48 -7.87 9.54
C LYS A 152 -4.57 -8.56 8.52
N LEU A 153 -3.45 -7.92 8.16
CA LEU A 153 -2.44 -8.54 7.29
C LEU A 153 -1.67 -9.62 8.05
N SER A 154 -1.40 -10.73 7.37
CA SER A 154 -0.55 -11.80 7.88
C SER A 154 0.92 -11.46 7.70
N PHE A 155 1.72 -11.62 8.76
CA PHE A 155 3.18 -11.47 8.70
C PHE A 155 3.89 -12.80 8.39
N GLY A 156 3.12 -13.88 8.25
CA GLY A 156 3.61 -15.26 8.12
C GLY A 156 3.65 -16.01 9.45
N ILE A 157 3.49 -17.34 9.41
CA ILE A 157 3.36 -18.19 10.61
C ILE A 157 4.62 -18.25 11.49
N GLN A 158 5.80 -17.98 10.92
CA GLN A 158 7.06 -17.98 11.64
C GLN A 158 7.37 -16.62 12.27
N ASP A 159 6.61 -15.58 11.90
CA ASP A 159 6.82 -14.24 12.41
C ASP A 159 6.32 -14.12 13.86
N GLN A 160 7.10 -13.45 14.70
CA GLN A 160 6.78 -13.28 16.12
C GLN A 160 6.36 -11.85 16.46
N ILE A 161 6.52 -10.87 15.55
CA ILE A 161 6.16 -9.47 15.82
C ILE A 161 4.66 -9.35 16.03
N ALA A 162 3.87 -9.98 15.17
CA ALA A 162 2.41 -10.05 15.29
C ALA A 162 1.99 -10.65 16.64
N ASN A 163 2.57 -11.79 17.03
CA ASN A 163 2.27 -12.44 18.30
C ASN A 163 2.63 -11.57 19.50
N LYS A 164 3.80 -10.90 19.50
CA LYS A 164 4.21 -9.98 20.57
C LYS A 164 3.31 -8.74 20.63
N LEU A 165 2.83 -8.24 19.48
CA LEU A 165 1.81 -7.18 19.45
C LEU A 165 0.48 -7.65 20.04
N ASP A 166 0.10 -8.90 19.81
CA ASP A 166 -1.13 -9.46 20.34
C ASP A 166 -1.12 -9.58 21.87
N THR A 167 0.02 -9.96 22.46
CA THR A 167 0.19 -10.07 23.92
C THR A 167 0.08 -8.75 24.68
N LEU A 168 0.19 -7.60 23.98
CA LEU A 168 0.09 -6.28 24.61
C LEU A 168 -1.35 -5.83 24.88
N GLU A 169 -2.34 -6.49 24.27
CA GLU A 169 -3.77 -6.20 24.46
C GLU A 169 -4.11 -4.69 24.42
N LEU A 170 -3.46 -3.95 23.52
CA LEU A 170 -3.52 -2.49 23.50
C LEU A 170 -4.96 -1.98 23.30
N GLU A 171 -5.43 -1.16 24.24
CA GLU A 171 -6.66 -0.40 24.08
C GLU A 171 -6.38 0.85 23.22
N ILE A 172 -6.81 0.80 21.96
CA ILE A 172 -6.60 1.88 21.00
C ILE A 172 -7.93 2.51 20.61
N THR A 173 -8.03 3.82 20.82
CA THR A 173 -9.23 4.62 20.55
C THR A 173 -8.93 5.77 19.59
N GLU A 174 -9.90 6.65 19.36
CA GLU A 174 -9.65 7.91 18.66
C GLU A 174 -8.63 8.76 19.43
N PRO A 175 -7.71 9.48 18.77
CA PRO A 175 -7.66 9.77 17.33
C PRO A 175 -6.91 8.73 16.46
N ILE A 176 -6.30 7.70 17.05
CA ILE A 176 -5.45 6.72 16.34
C ILE A 176 -6.25 5.94 15.28
N LEU A 177 -7.46 5.49 15.64
CA LEU A 177 -8.34 4.74 14.72
C LEU A 177 -8.84 5.56 13.51
N LYS A 178 -8.74 6.89 13.58
CA LYS A 178 -9.11 7.84 12.51
C LYS A 178 -7.91 8.40 11.76
N PHE A 179 -6.71 7.82 11.94
CA PHE A 179 -5.48 8.25 11.26
C PHE A 179 -5.09 9.70 11.54
N ARG A 180 -5.54 10.25 12.68
CA ARG A 180 -5.24 11.63 13.09
C ARG A 180 -3.99 11.72 13.97
N ASP A 181 -3.37 10.59 14.30
CA ASP A 181 -2.05 10.51 14.93
C ASP A 181 -0.99 10.32 13.84
N THR A 182 -0.78 11.35 13.00
CA THR A 182 -0.01 11.26 11.75
C THR A 182 1.48 10.91 11.94
N ASP A 183 2.03 11.17 13.12
CA ASP A 183 3.37 10.74 13.53
C ASP A 183 3.37 9.45 14.37
N LYS A 184 2.23 8.80 14.63
CA LYS A 184 2.11 7.65 15.57
C LYS A 184 2.56 7.97 17.01
N LYS A 185 2.54 9.25 17.43
CA LYS A 185 3.03 9.67 18.75
C LYS A 185 2.20 9.06 19.88
N LEU A 186 0.88 9.10 19.75
CA LEU A 186 -0.02 8.53 20.75
C LEU A 186 0.11 7.01 20.76
N LEU A 187 0.18 6.38 19.59
CA LEU A 187 0.37 4.93 19.50
C LEU A 187 1.68 4.47 20.17
N ARG A 188 2.81 5.15 19.89
CA ARG A 188 4.09 4.86 20.55
C ARG A 188 4.00 5.05 22.06
N ASN A 189 3.33 6.11 22.51
CA ASN A 189 3.11 6.32 23.93
C ASN A 189 2.32 5.15 24.54
N THR A 190 1.20 4.74 23.94
CA THR A 190 0.41 3.59 24.44
C THR A 190 1.25 2.31 24.53
N ILE A 191 2.07 2.02 23.51
CA ILE A 191 2.97 0.86 23.51
C ILE A 191 4.01 0.98 24.64
N ASN A 192 4.60 2.16 24.82
CA ASN A 192 5.67 2.38 25.79
C ASN A 192 5.20 2.38 27.26
N HIS A 193 3.88 2.49 27.51
CA HIS A 193 3.31 2.32 28.86
C HIS A 193 3.09 0.85 29.24
N GLN A 194 3.31 -0.09 28.31
CA GLN A 194 3.26 -1.52 28.58
C GLN A 194 4.58 -2.03 29.16
N ASN A 195 4.56 -3.21 29.78
CA ASN A 195 5.80 -3.92 30.11
C ASN A 195 6.38 -4.55 28.83
N LEU A 196 7.52 -4.03 28.38
CA LEU A 196 8.17 -4.44 27.13
C LEU A 196 9.43 -5.30 27.35
N ASP A 197 9.81 -5.63 28.58
CA ASP A 197 11.11 -6.25 28.87
C ASP A 197 11.33 -7.55 28.10
N ASP A 198 10.37 -8.48 28.15
CA ASP A 198 10.42 -9.74 27.39
C ASP A 198 10.43 -9.50 25.87
N ILE A 199 9.64 -8.54 25.39
CA ILE A 199 9.54 -8.24 23.95
C ILE A 199 10.87 -7.69 23.45
N VAL A 200 11.46 -6.75 24.18
CA VAL A 200 12.78 -6.17 23.87
C VAL A 200 13.83 -7.26 23.85
N VAL A 201 13.93 -8.09 24.89
CA VAL A 201 14.90 -9.20 24.95
C VAL A 201 14.70 -10.18 23.78
N SER A 202 13.45 -10.60 23.55
CA SER A 202 13.10 -11.60 22.55
C SER A 202 13.37 -11.15 21.12
N ILE A 203 12.90 -9.97 20.73
CA ILE A 203 13.09 -9.45 19.37
C ILE A 203 14.56 -9.05 19.17
N ASN A 204 15.15 -8.36 20.14
CA ASN A 204 16.53 -7.88 20.03
C ASN A 204 17.58 -9.00 20.08
N ARG A 205 17.20 -10.22 20.51
CA ARG A 205 18.09 -11.39 20.53
C ARG A 205 18.87 -11.58 19.24
N TYR A 206 18.30 -11.22 18.09
CA TYR A 206 18.95 -11.42 16.80
C TYR A 206 18.98 -10.19 15.90
N VAL A 207 17.92 -9.38 15.86
CA VAL A 207 17.76 -8.39 14.78
C VAL A 207 18.91 -7.39 14.69
N SER A 208 19.32 -6.81 15.83
CA SER A 208 20.36 -5.78 15.87
C SER A 208 21.73 -6.29 15.39
N TYR A 209 21.98 -7.59 15.50
CA TYR A 209 23.23 -8.20 15.04
C TYR A 209 23.11 -8.68 13.59
N ARG A 210 21.99 -9.33 13.26
CA ARG A 210 21.76 -9.93 11.94
C ARG A 210 21.51 -8.91 10.83
N LEU A 211 21.04 -7.70 11.16
CA LEU A 211 20.83 -6.63 10.18
C LEU A 211 22.16 -6.15 9.58
N ILE A 212 23.18 -5.94 10.41
CA ILE A 212 24.50 -5.45 9.97
C ILE A 212 25.50 -6.56 9.64
N ARG A 213 25.13 -7.83 9.78
CA ARG A 213 25.98 -8.96 9.39
C ARG A 213 26.56 -8.87 7.97
N PRO A 214 25.87 -8.35 6.95
CA PRO A 214 26.45 -8.22 5.60
C PRO A 214 27.74 -7.39 5.53
N PHE A 215 27.94 -6.44 6.45
CA PHE A 215 29.19 -5.66 6.58
C PHE A 215 30.39 -6.52 6.99
N PHE A 216 30.13 -7.72 7.53
CA PHE A 216 31.13 -8.64 8.07
C PHE A 216 30.96 -10.05 7.47
N THR A 217 30.57 -10.14 6.20
CA THR A 217 30.26 -11.42 5.55
C THR A 217 31.47 -12.37 5.52
N GLN A 218 32.68 -11.84 5.35
CA GLN A 218 33.90 -12.64 5.30
C GLN A 218 34.30 -13.14 6.69
N GLU A 219 34.24 -12.26 7.67
CA GLU A 219 34.61 -12.48 9.07
C GLU A 219 33.62 -13.44 9.76
N THR A 220 32.33 -13.38 9.39
CA THR A 220 31.28 -14.22 9.98
C THR A 220 30.99 -15.51 9.19
N ARG A 221 31.82 -15.84 8.21
CA ARG A 221 31.65 -17.05 7.39
C ARG A 221 32.00 -18.29 8.19
N GLY A 222 31.06 -19.23 8.28
CA GLY A 222 31.27 -20.52 8.97
C GLY A 222 31.14 -20.45 10.49
N LEU A 223 30.84 -19.28 11.06
CA LEU A 223 30.51 -19.16 12.48
C LEU A 223 29.26 -19.96 12.82
N LYS A 224 29.25 -20.54 14.02
CA LYS A 224 28.06 -21.15 14.60
C LYS A 224 27.11 -20.04 15.08
N ASP A 225 25.80 -20.29 15.07
CA ASP A 225 24.79 -19.25 15.35
C ASP A 225 24.97 -18.57 16.71
N TYR A 226 25.46 -19.30 17.73
CA TYR A 226 25.70 -18.74 19.06
C TYR A 226 26.90 -17.78 19.13
N ASP A 227 27.86 -17.89 18.21
CA ASP A 227 29.05 -17.04 18.14
C ASP A 227 28.78 -15.73 17.37
N VAL A 228 27.77 -15.73 16.48
CA VAL A 228 27.50 -14.60 15.57
C VAL A 228 27.29 -13.28 16.30
N ASN A 229 26.52 -13.25 17.38
CA ASN A 229 26.20 -12.00 18.07
C ASN A 229 27.43 -11.38 18.77
N PRO A 230 28.17 -12.11 19.63
CA PRO A 230 29.42 -11.61 20.21
C PRO A 230 30.42 -11.13 19.14
N ASP A 231 30.60 -11.90 18.06
CA ASP A 231 31.52 -11.52 16.98
C ASP A 231 31.08 -10.23 16.28
N ILE A 232 29.78 -10.06 16.00
CA ILE A 232 29.26 -8.83 15.40
C ILE A 232 29.48 -7.62 16.32
N ILE A 233 29.32 -7.76 17.64
CA ILE A 233 29.61 -6.67 18.59
C ILE A 233 31.08 -6.28 18.51
N ASN A 234 31.98 -7.27 18.64
CA ASN A 234 33.42 -7.07 18.59
C ASN A 234 33.87 -6.42 17.27
N LEU A 235 33.38 -6.93 16.14
CA LEU A 235 33.71 -6.42 14.81
C LEU A 235 33.18 -4.99 14.61
N ALA A 236 31.91 -4.74 14.94
CA ALA A 236 31.29 -3.44 14.74
C ALA A 236 31.93 -2.35 15.60
N ASN A 237 32.33 -2.66 16.84
CA ASN A 237 32.99 -1.72 17.73
C ASN A 237 34.46 -1.48 17.30
N ASN A 238 35.24 -2.55 17.07
CA ASN A 238 36.67 -2.42 16.76
C ASN A 238 36.94 -1.89 15.33
N GLN A 239 36.02 -2.14 14.40
CA GLN A 239 36.16 -1.72 13.00
C GLN A 239 35.22 -0.56 12.64
N PHE A 240 34.69 0.16 13.65
CA PHE A 240 33.70 1.21 13.44
C PHE A 240 34.18 2.28 12.46
N HIS A 241 35.43 2.74 12.59
CA HIS A 241 35.99 3.78 11.73
C HIS A 241 36.62 3.25 10.43
N THR A 242 37.03 1.98 10.39
CA THR A 242 37.76 1.39 9.26
C THR A 242 36.82 0.72 8.25
N LYS A 243 35.86 -0.08 8.72
CA LYS A 243 34.84 -0.74 7.89
C LYS A 243 33.57 0.08 7.73
N LYS A 244 33.32 1.02 8.65
CA LYS A 244 32.11 1.88 8.66
C LYS A 244 30.82 1.06 8.55
N PRO A 245 30.55 0.13 9.47
CA PRO A 245 29.23 -0.51 9.53
C PRO A 245 28.14 0.54 9.77
N LEU A 246 26.87 0.20 9.50
CA LEU A 246 25.74 1.10 9.74
C LEU A 246 25.74 1.67 11.17
N TYR A 247 26.06 0.83 12.15
CA TYR A 247 26.19 1.20 13.55
C TYR A 247 27.14 0.25 14.29
N CYS A 248 27.59 0.69 15.48
CA CYS A 248 28.21 -0.12 16.51
C CYS A 248 27.33 -0.18 17.77
N PHE A 249 27.83 -0.78 18.84
CA PHE A 249 27.08 -1.03 20.08
C PHE A 249 27.68 -0.25 21.25
N ASN A 250 26.86 0.13 22.22
CA ASN A 250 27.29 0.93 23.37
C ASN A 250 28.00 0.12 24.48
N ALA A 251 28.25 -1.16 24.26
CA ALA A 251 28.98 -2.03 25.17
C ALA A 251 29.82 -3.04 24.38
N GLU A 252 30.79 -3.66 25.05
CA GLU A 252 31.67 -4.70 24.49
C GLU A 252 31.05 -6.09 24.53
N ASP A 253 30.01 -6.29 25.34
CA ASP A 253 29.34 -7.57 25.50
C ASP A 253 27.83 -7.47 25.32
N GLN A 254 27.22 -8.59 24.92
CA GLN A 254 25.79 -8.66 24.62
C GLN A 254 24.91 -8.40 25.86
N ARG A 255 25.39 -8.67 27.08
CA ARG A 255 24.59 -8.55 28.30
C ARG A 255 24.42 -7.10 28.72
N ASN A 256 25.46 -6.28 28.55
CA ASN A 256 25.44 -4.87 28.90
C ASN A 256 25.02 -3.96 27.74
N CYS A 257 24.97 -4.50 26.52
CA CYS A 257 24.53 -3.77 25.33
C CYS A 257 23.03 -3.47 25.40
N ASN A 258 22.66 -2.19 25.33
CA ASN A 258 21.25 -1.75 25.32
C ASN A 258 20.93 -0.68 24.26
N ALA A 259 21.93 -0.23 23.50
CA ALA A 259 21.77 0.77 22.47
C ALA A 259 22.78 0.57 21.32
N ILE A 260 22.41 1.13 20.16
CA ILE A 260 23.30 1.26 19.02
C ILE A 260 23.79 2.70 18.87
N ILE A 261 24.95 2.85 18.27
CA ILE A 261 25.55 4.14 17.92
C ILE A 261 25.78 4.13 16.41
N LEU A 262 25.00 4.94 15.70
CA LEU A 262 25.03 5.03 14.23
C LEU A 262 26.33 5.69 13.77
N HIS A 263 26.88 5.21 12.66
CA HIS A 263 28.09 5.81 12.11
C HIS A 263 27.78 7.19 11.48
N PRO A 264 28.57 8.25 11.77
CA PRO A 264 28.29 9.60 11.26
C PRO A 264 28.16 9.69 9.73
N ASP A 265 29.05 9.02 8.99
CA ASP A 265 28.97 9.00 7.52
C ASP A 265 27.68 8.34 7.01
N TRP A 266 27.16 7.34 7.72
CA TRP A 266 25.89 6.71 7.38
C TRP A 266 24.71 7.64 7.70
N ILE A 267 24.75 8.37 8.82
CA ILE A 267 23.71 9.36 9.14
C ILE A 267 23.65 10.43 8.06
N GLN A 268 24.79 10.99 7.65
CA GLN A 268 24.86 11.97 6.57
C GLN A 268 24.26 11.40 5.28
N TYR A 269 24.69 10.20 4.87
CA TYR A 269 24.15 9.55 3.67
C TYR A 269 22.63 9.34 3.74
N LEU A 270 22.12 8.87 4.89
CA LEU A 270 20.70 8.62 5.10
C LEU A 270 19.88 9.91 5.15
N GLU A 271 20.43 11.02 5.64
CA GLU A 271 19.79 12.34 5.62
C GLU A 271 19.65 12.86 4.19
N GLU A 272 20.76 12.87 3.44
CA GLU A 272 20.82 13.34 2.05
C GLU A 272 19.90 12.53 1.12
N ASN A 273 19.78 11.22 1.39
CA ASN A 273 19.08 10.27 0.51
C ASN A 273 17.80 9.69 1.13
N TYR A 274 17.28 10.30 2.19
CA TYR A 274 16.20 9.74 3.02
C TYR A 274 15.03 9.22 2.20
N THR A 275 14.49 10.03 1.29
CA THR A 275 13.31 9.68 0.50
C THR A 275 13.54 8.44 -0.36
N ILE A 276 14.73 8.31 -0.96
CA ILE A 276 15.08 7.19 -1.84
C ILE A 276 15.29 5.93 -1.00
N VAL A 277 16.08 6.01 0.08
CA VAL A 277 16.35 4.88 0.97
C VAL A 277 15.06 4.38 1.64
N ARG A 278 14.21 5.29 2.08
CA ARG A 278 12.91 4.97 2.68
C ARG A 278 11.96 4.33 1.67
N GLY A 279 11.93 4.83 0.43
CA GLY A 279 11.16 4.24 -0.67
C GLY A 279 11.62 2.82 -1.00
N TRP A 280 12.94 2.60 -1.10
CA TRP A 280 13.54 1.29 -1.31
C TRP A 280 13.17 0.31 -0.17
N ALA A 281 13.38 0.70 1.09
CA ALA A 281 13.05 -0.16 2.22
C ALA A 281 11.55 -0.48 2.31
N SER A 282 10.69 0.48 1.99
CA SER A 282 9.24 0.29 1.91
C SER A 282 8.85 -0.67 0.78
N TRP A 283 9.53 -0.63 -0.36
CA TRP A 283 9.30 -1.54 -1.48
C TRP A 283 9.70 -2.98 -1.13
N GLU A 284 10.87 -3.17 -0.53
CA GLU A 284 11.32 -4.49 -0.08
C GLU A 284 10.36 -5.08 0.98
N TRP A 285 9.87 -4.23 1.89
CA TRP A 285 8.85 -4.62 2.86
C TRP A 285 7.52 -5.01 2.21
N LEU A 286 7.07 -4.26 1.20
CA LEU A 286 5.86 -4.56 0.44
C LEU A 286 5.96 -5.90 -0.26
N ASN A 287 7.09 -6.19 -0.92
CA ASN A 287 7.31 -7.45 -1.62
C ASN A 287 7.21 -8.64 -0.67
N TYR A 288 7.83 -8.55 0.52
CA TYR A 288 7.70 -9.57 1.56
C TYR A 288 6.24 -9.76 1.98
N MET A 289 5.54 -8.67 2.28
CA MET A 289 4.16 -8.74 2.79
C MET A 289 3.16 -9.22 1.75
N GLN A 290 3.38 -8.94 0.47
CA GLN A 290 2.54 -9.47 -0.61
C GLN A 290 2.63 -11.00 -0.71
N GLN A 291 3.80 -11.60 -0.49
CA GLN A 291 3.96 -13.06 -0.50
C GLN A 291 3.14 -13.74 0.60
N GLY A 292 3.04 -13.11 1.78
CA GLY A 292 2.22 -13.59 2.89
C GLY A 292 0.71 -13.28 2.76
N ASN A 293 0.32 -12.45 1.80
CA ASN A 293 -1.05 -11.95 1.63
C ASN A 293 -1.51 -11.96 0.15
N PRO A 294 -1.35 -13.07 -0.60
CA PRO A 294 -1.50 -13.07 -2.06
C PRO A 294 -2.93 -12.76 -2.54
N SER A 295 -3.94 -13.14 -1.76
CA SER A 295 -5.35 -12.92 -2.09
C SER A 295 -5.92 -11.66 -1.46
N THR A 296 -5.16 -10.97 -0.61
CA THR A 296 -5.65 -9.81 0.14
C THR A 296 -5.72 -8.59 -0.79
N PRO A 297 -6.88 -7.92 -0.90
CA PRO A 297 -6.98 -6.74 -1.74
C PRO A 297 -6.14 -5.58 -1.17
N ASN A 298 -5.55 -4.78 -2.05
CA ASN A 298 -4.92 -3.49 -1.71
C ASN A 298 -3.89 -3.54 -0.57
N VAL A 299 -3.01 -4.57 -0.55
CA VAL A 299 -1.94 -4.71 0.48
C VAL A 299 -1.12 -3.44 0.62
N VAL A 300 -0.80 -2.75 -0.48
CA VAL A 300 -0.03 -1.50 -0.47
C VAL A 300 -0.66 -0.40 0.40
N ASN A 301 -1.99 -0.25 0.33
CA ASN A 301 -2.73 0.76 1.10
C ASN A 301 -2.94 0.36 2.57
N LYS A 302 -2.72 -0.92 2.89
CA LYS A 302 -2.86 -1.49 4.23
C LYS A 302 -1.53 -1.59 4.98
N LEU A 303 -0.41 -1.52 4.25
CA LEU A 303 0.90 -1.76 4.80
C LEU A 303 1.49 -0.56 5.53
N PHE A 304 1.10 0.64 5.11
CA PHE A 304 1.54 1.89 5.71
C PHE A 304 0.32 2.62 6.25
N MET A 305 0.48 3.29 7.38
CA MET A 305 -0.57 4.14 7.92
C MET A 305 -0.97 5.19 6.86
N PRO A 306 -2.25 5.26 6.45
CA PRO A 306 -2.75 6.33 5.59
C PRO A 306 -2.51 7.67 6.26
N GLN A 307 -2.07 8.68 5.49
CA GLN A 307 -1.94 10.04 6.01
C GLN A 307 -3.33 10.61 6.33
N GLU A 308 -4.30 10.40 5.43
CA GLU A 308 -5.72 10.71 5.61
C GLU A 308 -6.58 9.70 4.82
N ARG A 309 -7.88 9.63 5.11
CA ARG A 309 -8.83 8.94 4.23
C ARG A 309 -9.38 9.94 3.21
N ASP A 310 -9.55 9.47 1.98
CA ASP A 310 -10.19 10.26 0.94
C ASP A 310 -11.61 10.69 1.34
N SER A 311 -12.03 11.84 0.82
CA SER A 311 -13.38 12.33 1.04
C SER A 311 -14.41 11.50 0.28
N LEU A 312 -15.47 11.07 0.97
CA LEU A 312 -16.63 10.41 0.37
C LEU A 312 -17.59 11.37 -0.37
N ALA A 313 -17.20 12.62 -0.60
CA ALA A 313 -18.08 13.65 -1.16
C ALA A 313 -18.70 13.26 -2.51
N ASN A 314 -17.95 12.58 -3.38
CA ASN A 314 -18.45 12.15 -4.70
C ASN A 314 -19.48 11.04 -4.59
N GLN A 315 -19.28 10.10 -3.67
CA GLN A 315 -20.15 8.96 -3.40
C GLN A 315 -21.42 9.43 -2.69
N ILE A 316 -21.30 10.38 -1.76
CA ILE A 316 -22.44 11.05 -1.12
C ILE A 316 -23.26 11.79 -2.18
N LYS A 317 -22.60 12.53 -3.09
CA LYS A 317 -23.28 13.23 -4.18
C LYS A 317 -24.06 12.26 -5.09
N TYR A 318 -23.48 11.10 -5.41
CA TYR A 318 -24.16 10.05 -6.18
C TYR A 318 -25.46 9.60 -5.49
N TRP A 319 -25.38 9.17 -4.23
CA TRP A 319 -26.55 8.68 -3.50
C TRP A 319 -27.59 9.77 -3.19
N LYS A 320 -27.16 11.01 -2.89
CA LYS A 320 -28.08 12.15 -2.76
C LYS A 320 -28.81 12.46 -4.06
N THR A 321 -28.17 12.26 -5.22
CA THR A 321 -28.84 12.45 -6.51
C THR A 321 -29.96 11.42 -6.67
N ILE A 322 -29.69 10.15 -6.38
CA ILE A 322 -30.69 9.08 -6.43
C ILE A 322 -31.88 9.35 -5.48
N LEU A 323 -31.59 9.76 -4.25
CA LEU A 323 -32.60 10.07 -3.22
C LEU A 323 -33.51 11.26 -3.56
N LYS A 324 -33.13 12.12 -4.52
CA LYS A 324 -34.03 13.19 -5.02
C LYS A 324 -35.15 12.64 -5.91
N HIS A 325 -34.93 11.50 -6.54
CA HIS A 325 -35.86 10.92 -7.52
C HIS A 325 -36.70 9.78 -6.93
N ARG A 326 -36.19 9.09 -5.90
CA ARG A 326 -36.92 7.98 -5.29
C ARG A 326 -36.59 7.80 -3.83
N ASP A 327 -37.63 7.53 -3.06
CA ASP A 327 -37.50 7.11 -1.67
C ASP A 327 -36.74 5.77 -1.58
N ILE A 328 -35.79 5.71 -0.66
CA ILE A 328 -34.98 4.53 -0.35
C ILE A 328 -35.07 4.27 1.15
N GLU A 329 -35.25 3.01 1.50
CA GLU A 329 -35.11 2.52 2.86
C GLU A 329 -33.72 1.93 3.07
N CYS A 330 -33.19 2.10 4.28
CA CYS A 330 -31.97 1.42 4.70
C CYS A 330 -32.15 -0.10 4.63
N ILE A 331 -31.22 -0.81 3.98
CA ILE A 331 -31.33 -2.28 3.84
C ILE A 331 -31.30 -3.01 5.19
N TYR A 332 -30.69 -2.39 6.20
CA TYR A 332 -30.51 -2.94 7.54
C TYR A 332 -31.71 -2.61 8.43
N SER A 333 -31.97 -1.33 8.68
CA SER A 333 -32.99 -0.89 9.65
C SER A 333 -34.40 -0.74 9.06
N LYS A 334 -34.55 -0.83 7.73
CA LYS A 334 -35.79 -0.55 6.98
C LYS A 334 -36.35 0.87 7.17
N VAL A 335 -35.61 1.75 7.83
CA VAL A 335 -35.98 3.16 7.98
C VAL A 335 -35.78 3.89 6.66
N LYS A 336 -36.77 4.70 6.28
CA LYS A 336 -36.68 5.61 5.13
C LYS A 336 -35.56 6.64 5.34
N LEU A 337 -34.69 6.79 4.34
CA LEU A 337 -33.55 7.69 4.41
C LEU A 337 -33.94 9.14 4.10
N ASP A 338 -33.37 10.07 4.87
CA ASP A 338 -33.43 11.50 4.57
C ASP A 338 -32.37 11.84 3.51
N LYS A 339 -32.77 12.46 2.40
CA LYS A 339 -31.88 12.88 1.32
C LYS A 339 -30.82 13.89 1.76
N ASP A 340 -31.10 14.66 2.81
CA ASP A 340 -30.21 15.71 3.29
C ASP A 340 -29.23 15.18 4.34
N GLU A 341 -29.61 14.14 5.07
CA GLU A 341 -28.83 13.53 6.16
C GLU A 341 -28.59 12.02 5.95
N ILE A 342 -27.65 11.69 5.05
CA ILE A 342 -27.16 10.31 4.86
C ILE A 342 -25.74 10.11 5.37
N SER A 343 -25.46 8.90 5.84
CA SER A 343 -24.13 8.31 5.90
C SER A 343 -23.97 7.30 4.77
N LEU A 344 -22.74 6.93 4.44
CA LEU A 344 -22.47 5.76 3.62
C LEU A 344 -21.90 4.64 4.49
N ASP A 345 -22.31 3.40 4.21
CA ASP A 345 -21.71 2.18 4.76
C ASP A 345 -20.96 1.45 3.64
N HIS A 346 -19.78 0.93 3.99
CA HIS A 346 -19.07 -0.03 3.16
C HIS A 346 -19.58 -1.43 3.46
N TYR A 347 -20.28 -2.06 2.51
CA TYR A 347 -20.89 -3.38 2.71
C TYR A 347 -19.84 -4.41 3.16
N LEU A 348 -18.70 -4.48 2.45
CA LEU A 348 -17.46 -5.05 2.94
C LEU A 348 -16.65 -3.98 3.71
N PRO A 349 -16.13 -4.25 4.91
CA PRO A 349 -15.43 -3.26 5.73
C PRO A 349 -14.34 -2.49 4.98
N TRP A 350 -14.23 -1.18 5.19
CA TRP A 350 -13.18 -0.36 4.58
C TRP A 350 -11.77 -0.85 4.96
N SER A 351 -11.56 -1.29 6.21
CA SER A 351 -10.29 -1.88 6.64
C SER A 351 -9.96 -3.20 5.93
N PHE A 352 -10.95 -3.86 5.32
CA PHE A 352 -10.73 -5.02 4.45
C PHE A 352 -10.50 -4.63 3.00
N VAL A 353 -11.24 -3.68 2.40
CA VAL A 353 -11.08 -3.36 0.97
C VAL A 353 -10.06 -2.25 0.67
N ALA A 354 -9.81 -1.36 1.63
CA ALA A 354 -8.93 -0.19 1.54
C ALA A 354 -9.18 0.71 0.31
N HIS A 355 -10.46 0.94 -0.01
CA HIS A 355 -10.91 1.86 -1.06
C HIS A 355 -12.33 2.37 -0.80
N ASP A 356 -12.71 3.43 -1.49
CA ASP A 356 -14.04 4.08 -1.40
C ASP A 356 -14.85 3.97 -2.70
N GLN A 357 -14.72 2.85 -3.41
CA GLN A 357 -15.43 2.61 -4.67
C GLN A 357 -16.94 2.35 -4.45
N LEU A 358 -17.77 2.86 -5.37
CA LEU A 358 -19.23 2.88 -5.25
C LEU A 358 -19.88 1.49 -5.21
N TRP A 359 -19.29 0.49 -5.85
CA TRP A 359 -19.85 -0.87 -5.90
C TRP A 359 -20.00 -1.49 -4.51
N ASN A 360 -19.23 -1.01 -3.53
CA ASN A 360 -19.24 -1.49 -2.15
C ASN A 360 -19.90 -0.48 -1.18
N LEU A 361 -20.44 0.65 -1.66
CA LEU A 361 -20.98 1.72 -0.82
C LEU A 361 -22.47 1.89 -0.99
N ILE A 362 -23.22 1.88 0.12
CA ILE A 362 -24.67 2.11 0.16
C ILE A 362 -25.04 3.21 1.16
N PRO A 363 -26.17 3.92 0.94
CA PRO A 363 -26.62 4.95 1.85
C PRO A 363 -27.29 4.29 3.06
N THR A 364 -27.05 4.87 4.23
CA THR A 364 -27.60 4.42 5.51
C THR A 364 -27.68 5.59 6.49
N THR A 365 -28.17 5.35 7.70
CA THR A 365 -28.11 6.33 8.79
C THR A 365 -26.76 6.25 9.52
N LYS A 366 -26.36 7.35 10.18
CA LYS A 366 -25.13 7.38 10.99
C LYS A 366 -25.13 6.33 12.10
N TYR A 367 -26.29 6.10 12.74
CA TYR A 367 -26.43 5.13 13.81
C TYR A 367 -26.21 3.70 13.31
N VAL A 368 -26.83 3.33 12.19
CA VAL A 368 -26.68 2.01 11.57
C VAL A 368 -25.23 1.78 11.13
N ASN A 369 -24.60 2.75 10.47
CA ASN A 369 -23.19 2.67 10.06
C ASN A 369 -22.27 2.48 11.27
N SER A 370 -22.52 3.19 12.36
CA SER A 370 -21.73 3.08 13.59
C SER A 370 -21.94 1.72 14.28
N SER A 371 -23.16 1.18 14.24
CA SER A 371 -23.48 -0.15 14.79
C SER A 371 -22.83 -1.28 13.99
N LYS A 372 -22.83 -1.17 12.65
CA LYS A 372 -22.16 -2.14 11.78
C LYS A 372 -20.64 -2.08 11.92
N SER A 373 -20.07 -0.87 11.97
CA SER A 373 -18.62 -0.66 12.11
C SER A 373 -17.86 -1.48 11.05
N ASN A 374 -16.80 -2.18 11.46
CA ASN A 374 -15.99 -3.05 10.59
C ASN A 374 -16.50 -4.51 10.53
N ASN A 375 -17.75 -4.78 10.96
CA ASN A 375 -18.30 -6.13 10.88
C ASN A 375 -18.82 -6.45 9.47
N LEU A 376 -18.78 -7.73 9.10
CA LEU A 376 -19.38 -8.22 7.86
C LEU A 376 -20.89 -8.44 8.08
N PRO A 377 -21.74 -7.94 7.18
CA PRO A 377 -23.19 -8.08 7.29
C PRO A 377 -23.61 -9.55 7.13
N SER A 378 -24.70 -9.94 7.78
CA SER A 378 -25.37 -11.23 7.58
C SER A 378 -25.79 -11.43 6.11
N GLU A 379 -25.78 -12.69 5.66
CA GLU A 379 -26.19 -13.07 4.30
C GLU A 379 -27.64 -12.65 3.99
N GLU A 380 -28.48 -12.50 5.01
CA GLU A 380 -29.87 -12.02 4.86
C GLU A 380 -29.96 -10.65 4.16
N TYR A 381 -28.92 -9.81 4.31
CA TYR A 381 -28.87 -8.49 3.68
C TYR A 381 -28.35 -8.52 2.24
N PHE A 382 -27.78 -9.64 1.77
CA PHE A 382 -27.12 -9.70 0.47
C PHE A 382 -28.07 -9.39 -0.68
N LYS A 383 -29.28 -9.98 -0.68
CA LYS A 383 -30.28 -9.71 -1.73
C LYS A 383 -30.68 -8.23 -1.74
N ALA A 384 -31.00 -7.68 -0.57
CA ALA A 384 -31.40 -6.27 -0.44
C ALA A 384 -30.27 -5.30 -0.83
N PHE A 385 -29.02 -5.66 -0.53
CA PHE A 385 -27.84 -4.90 -0.96
C PHE A 385 -27.74 -4.79 -2.48
N VAL A 386 -27.84 -5.92 -3.19
CA VAL A 386 -27.73 -5.91 -4.65
C VAL A 386 -28.93 -5.21 -5.31
N GLU A 387 -30.14 -5.44 -4.79
CA GLU A 387 -31.34 -4.73 -5.26
C GLU A 387 -31.24 -3.21 -5.07
N LEU A 388 -30.65 -2.77 -3.96
CA LEU A 388 -30.40 -1.34 -3.73
C LEU A 388 -29.37 -0.77 -4.70
N GLN A 389 -28.28 -1.50 -4.98
CA GLN A 389 -27.29 -1.09 -5.98
C GLN A 389 -27.93 -0.99 -7.37
N HIS A 390 -28.70 -2.00 -7.78
CA HIS A 390 -29.44 -1.99 -9.06
C HIS A 390 -30.40 -0.81 -9.16
N LYS A 391 -31.16 -0.54 -8.10
CA LYS A 391 -32.08 0.60 -8.03
C LYS A 391 -31.33 1.93 -8.18
N GLY A 392 -30.19 2.08 -7.50
CA GLY A 392 -29.34 3.26 -7.63
C GLY A 392 -28.81 3.47 -9.04
N LEU A 393 -28.29 2.40 -9.65
CA LEU A 393 -27.74 2.40 -11.02
C LEU A 393 -28.80 2.78 -12.06
N THR A 394 -30.01 2.23 -11.94
CA THR A 394 -31.13 2.49 -12.85
C THR A 394 -31.62 3.93 -12.74
N ILE A 395 -31.82 4.42 -11.51
CA ILE A 395 -32.24 5.82 -11.29
C ILE A 395 -31.16 6.78 -11.78
N ALA A 396 -29.89 6.49 -11.52
CA ALA A 396 -28.80 7.31 -12.01
C ALA A 396 -28.80 7.37 -13.54
N TYR A 397 -28.94 6.23 -14.23
CA TYR A 397 -28.98 6.15 -15.69
C TYR A 397 -30.08 7.03 -16.30
N GLU A 398 -31.26 7.05 -15.68
CA GLU A 398 -32.41 7.83 -16.15
C GLU A 398 -32.28 9.35 -15.89
N ASN A 399 -31.50 9.77 -14.90
CA ASN A 399 -31.57 11.13 -14.35
C ASN A 399 -30.25 11.93 -14.44
N ILE A 400 -29.16 11.33 -14.90
CA ILE A 400 -27.88 12.04 -15.10
C ILE A 400 -27.37 11.85 -16.53
N SER A 401 -26.42 12.70 -16.95
CA SER A 401 -25.82 12.55 -18.29
C SER A 401 -25.06 11.22 -18.41
N ASN A 402 -25.09 10.61 -19.60
CA ASN A 402 -24.40 9.35 -19.87
C ASN A 402 -22.91 9.36 -19.44
N ASN A 403 -22.16 10.43 -19.73
CA ASN A 403 -20.76 10.54 -19.32
C ASN A 403 -20.56 10.49 -17.81
N GLN A 404 -21.44 11.15 -17.05
CA GLN A 404 -21.42 11.13 -15.60
C GLN A 404 -21.77 9.74 -15.06
N TRP A 405 -22.73 9.07 -15.69
CA TRP A 405 -23.12 7.70 -15.33
C TRP A 405 -21.98 6.71 -15.56
N LEU A 406 -21.34 6.73 -16.74
CA LEU A 406 -20.17 5.91 -17.05
C LEU A 406 -19.03 6.10 -16.04
N LYS A 407 -18.79 7.33 -15.58
CA LYS A 407 -17.80 7.61 -14.53
C LYS A 407 -18.16 6.97 -13.19
N TYR A 408 -19.44 6.96 -12.82
CA TYR A 408 -19.89 6.31 -11.58
C TYR A 408 -19.88 4.78 -11.68
N THR A 409 -20.11 4.23 -12.88
CA THR A 409 -20.18 2.78 -13.11
C THR A 409 -18.84 2.13 -13.41
N GLU A 410 -17.78 2.90 -13.68
CA GLU A 410 -16.43 2.39 -13.97
C GLU A 410 -15.96 1.34 -12.94
N SER A 411 -16.08 1.64 -11.64
CA SER A 411 -15.68 0.70 -10.59
C SER A 411 -16.58 -0.54 -10.53
N PHE A 412 -17.87 -0.42 -10.89
CA PHE A 412 -18.77 -1.58 -10.94
C PHE A 412 -18.35 -2.52 -12.07
N VAL A 413 -18.11 -1.98 -13.28
CA VAL A 413 -17.68 -2.76 -14.44
C VAL A 413 -16.34 -3.46 -14.15
N SER A 414 -15.36 -2.72 -13.63
CA SER A 414 -14.02 -3.26 -13.33
C SER A 414 -14.05 -4.35 -12.26
N GLU A 415 -14.72 -4.11 -11.13
CA GLU A 415 -14.65 -5.03 -9.98
C GLU A 415 -15.61 -6.21 -10.11
N LEU A 416 -16.82 -5.98 -10.63
CA LEU A 416 -17.81 -7.04 -10.82
C LEU A 416 -17.58 -7.83 -12.12
N LYS A 417 -16.56 -7.46 -12.91
CA LYS A 417 -16.17 -8.11 -14.18
C LYS A 417 -17.34 -8.25 -15.16
N VAL A 418 -18.14 -7.19 -15.25
CA VAL A 418 -19.26 -7.11 -16.19
C VAL A 418 -18.74 -6.63 -17.54
N SER A 419 -19.27 -7.14 -18.65
CA SER A 419 -18.70 -6.90 -20.00
C SER A 419 -18.83 -5.43 -20.44
N GLN A 420 -19.96 -4.80 -20.11
CA GLN A 420 -20.28 -3.43 -20.50
C GLN A 420 -21.17 -2.78 -19.44
N ALA A 421 -21.17 -1.44 -19.37
CA ALA A 421 -21.86 -0.72 -18.30
C ALA A 421 -23.38 -0.98 -18.32
N ASP A 422 -24.00 -1.09 -19.50
CA ASP A 422 -25.45 -1.29 -19.64
C ASP A 422 -25.94 -2.62 -19.03
N ASP A 423 -25.09 -3.64 -18.98
CA ASP A 423 -25.39 -4.93 -18.34
C ASP A 423 -25.69 -4.75 -16.84
N LEU A 424 -25.19 -3.68 -16.20
CA LEU A 424 -25.47 -3.34 -14.80
C LEU A 424 -26.94 -2.98 -14.56
N LEU A 425 -27.68 -2.61 -15.61
CA LEU A 425 -29.11 -2.32 -15.56
C LEU A 425 -29.97 -3.60 -15.58
N ASN A 426 -29.38 -4.76 -15.84
CA ASN A 426 -30.06 -6.05 -15.70
C ASN A 426 -29.83 -6.63 -14.31
N LEU A 427 -30.91 -6.73 -13.52
CA LEU A 427 -30.84 -7.19 -12.14
C LEU A 427 -30.28 -8.62 -12.01
N GLU A 428 -30.64 -9.53 -12.90
CA GLU A 428 -30.17 -10.92 -12.85
C GLU A 428 -28.66 -11.00 -13.11
N VAL A 429 -28.17 -10.22 -14.09
CA VAL A 429 -26.74 -10.12 -14.39
C VAL A 429 -26.00 -9.52 -13.18
N LEU A 430 -26.54 -8.46 -12.58
CA LEU A 430 -25.93 -7.81 -11.42
C LEU A 430 -25.88 -8.73 -10.19
N ILE A 431 -26.97 -9.47 -9.90
CA ILE A 431 -27.01 -10.48 -8.82
C ILE A 431 -25.94 -11.54 -9.02
N LYS A 432 -25.79 -12.05 -10.25
CA LYS A 432 -24.76 -13.05 -10.56
C LYS A 432 -23.36 -12.48 -10.35
N ALA A 433 -23.10 -11.26 -10.83
CA ALA A 433 -21.79 -10.61 -10.73
C ALA A 433 -21.39 -10.33 -9.27
N TYR A 434 -22.31 -9.78 -8.46
CA TYR A 434 -22.09 -9.59 -7.03
C TYR A 434 -21.90 -10.90 -6.29
N ARG A 435 -22.65 -11.96 -6.63
CA ARG A 435 -22.51 -13.27 -5.97
C ARG A 435 -21.11 -13.86 -6.19
N ILE A 436 -20.62 -13.79 -7.42
CA ILE A 436 -19.29 -14.28 -7.79
C ILE A 436 -18.17 -13.46 -7.13
N THR A 437 -18.37 -12.15 -6.96
CA THR A 437 -17.33 -11.24 -6.47
C THR A 437 -17.34 -11.12 -4.94
N THR A 438 -18.50 -10.88 -4.34
CA THR A 438 -18.63 -10.47 -2.93
C THR A 438 -18.59 -11.65 -1.97
N LEU A 439 -19.20 -12.79 -2.31
CA LEU A 439 -19.20 -13.95 -1.39
C LEU A 439 -17.78 -14.48 -1.10
N PRO A 440 -16.90 -14.66 -2.11
CA PRO A 440 -15.51 -15.04 -1.83
C PRO A 440 -14.77 -14.00 -0.98
N LEU A 441 -15.05 -12.71 -1.18
CA LEU A 441 -14.46 -11.63 -0.39
C LEU A 441 -14.95 -11.65 1.08
N ILE A 442 -16.21 -11.96 1.34
CA ILE A 442 -16.74 -12.16 2.70
C ILE A 442 -16.03 -13.35 3.37
N SER A 443 -15.88 -14.48 2.67
CA SER A 443 -15.17 -15.64 3.19
C SER A 443 -13.71 -15.30 3.52
N LEU A 444 -13.02 -14.59 2.61
CA LEU A 444 -11.64 -14.16 2.82
C LEU A 444 -11.52 -13.21 4.01
N ALA A 445 -12.39 -12.21 4.13
CA ALA A 445 -12.39 -11.29 5.26
C ALA A 445 -12.65 -12.02 6.59
N THR A 446 -13.55 -13.01 6.61
CA THR A 446 -13.81 -13.83 7.79
C THR A 446 -12.57 -14.61 8.22
N ILE A 447 -11.86 -15.23 7.27
CA ILE A 447 -10.59 -15.94 7.53
C ILE A 447 -9.51 -14.98 8.07
N GLN A 448 -9.50 -13.73 7.63
CA GLN A 448 -8.60 -12.68 8.15
C GLN A 448 -8.99 -12.16 9.54
N GLY A 449 -10.11 -12.63 10.12
CA GLY A 449 -10.53 -12.26 11.47
C GLY A 449 -11.45 -11.05 11.54
N PHE A 450 -12.16 -10.71 10.45
CA PHE A 450 -13.32 -9.82 10.51
C PHE A 450 -14.54 -10.57 11.05
N SER A 451 -15.30 -9.96 11.97
CA SER A 451 -16.47 -10.59 12.59
C SER A 451 -17.60 -10.77 11.56
N PRO A 452 -18.06 -12.01 11.32
CA PRO A 452 -19.16 -12.30 10.39
C PRO A 452 -20.54 -12.12 11.02
N ASN A 453 -21.58 -12.21 10.18
CA ASN A 453 -22.98 -12.36 10.59
C ASN A 453 -23.54 -11.21 11.43
N TRP A 454 -23.09 -9.98 11.18
CA TRP A 454 -23.69 -8.82 11.84
C TRP A 454 -25.15 -8.63 11.38
N VAL A 455 -26.04 -8.47 12.35
CA VAL A 455 -27.47 -8.17 12.18
C VAL A 455 -27.75 -6.88 12.94
N TYR A 456 -28.51 -5.97 12.31
CA TYR A 456 -28.91 -4.73 12.96
C TYR A 456 -29.99 -5.01 14.01
N ALA A 457 -29.70 -4.65 15.26
CA ALA A 457 -30.58 -4.85 16.41
C ALA A 457 -31.58 -3.70 16.61
#